data_AF-A0A0U5NR80-F1
#
_entry.id   AF-A0A0U5NR80-F1
#
_cell.length_a   1.000
_cell.length_b   1.000
_cell.length_c   1.000
_cell.angle_alpha   90.00
_cell.angle_beta   90.00
_cell.angle_gamma   90.00
#
_symmetry.space_group_name_H-M   'P 1'
#
loop_
_entity.id
_entity.type
_entity.pdbx_description
1 polymer ?
#
loop_
_entity_poly.entity_id
_entity_poly.type
_entity_poly.pdbx_seq_one_letter_code
_entity_poly.pdbx_strand_id
1 'polypeptide(L)'
;MPGQGTRYPGYIRWTGRLARCGELEIIEEGLNGRTTVFSDNLEPFRNGLDYAAQCVMSHFPLDVIIIMLGTNDTKCRYNVSASEIRYGMEEVVIRMKEFCRRKGESPQFLIISPPYIHIREDAEFDHSSEVKIRQPESYPFINGVCLGKAPIH
;
A
#
# COMPACT_ATOMS: atom_id res chain seq x y z
N MET A 1 -16.87 4.66 -6.18
CA MET A 1 -17.33 3.48 -5.45
C MET A 1 -16.99 2.26 -6.29
N PRO A 2 -16.85 1.05 -5.73
CA PRO A 2 -16.66 -0.16 -6.50
C PRO A 2 -17.72 -0.24 -7.61
N GLY A 3 -17.28 -0.51 -8.84
CA GLY A 3 -18.15 -0.58 -10.02
C GLY A 3 -18.65 0.77 -10.58
N GLN A 4 -18.38 1.91 -9.95
CA GLN A 4 -18.86 3.22 -10.41
C GLN A 4 -17.73 4.19 -10.83
N GLY A 5 -16.46 3.85 -10.60
CA GLY A 5 -15.32 4.71 -10.95
C GLY A 5 -15.19 6.01 -10.14
N THR A 6 -16.12 6.30 -9.24
CA THR A 6 -16.12 7.53 -8.42
C THR A 6 -15.26 7.41 -7.15
N ARG A 7 -14.91 8.52 -6.50
CA ARG A 7 -14.24 8.51 -5.17
C ARG A 7 -15.29 8.54 -4.06
N TYR A 8 -15.12 7.73 -3.02
CA TYR A 8 -15.98 7.83 -1.85
C TYR A 8 -15.82 9.20 -1.16
N PRO A 9 -16.91 9.75 -0.58
CA PRO A 9 -16.84 10.89 0.32
C PRO A 9 -15.82 10.66 1.44
N GLY A 10 -15.14 11.71 1.88
CA GLY A 10 -14.02 11.60 2.83
C GLY A 10 -14.36 10.85 4.11
N TYR A 11 -15.54 11.09 4.66
CA TYR A 11 -16.00 10.45 5.91
C TYR A 11 -16.30 8.95 5.80
N ILE A 12 -16.45 8.42 4.58
CA ILE A 12 -16.66 6.98 4.34
C ILE A 12 -15.32 6.26 4.17
N ARG A 13 -14.31 6.96 3.64
CA ARG A 13 -12.96 6.40 3.43
C ARG A 13 -12.35 6.00 4.77
N TRP A 14 -11.56 4.93 4.77
CA TRP A 14 -10.92 4.44 5.99
C TRP A 14 -10.02 5.50 6.63
N THR A 15 -9.36 6.33 5.83
CA THR A 15 -8.56 7.49 6.25
C THR A 15 -9.40 8.53 6.98
N GLY A 16 -10.58 8.88 6.46
CA GLY A 16 -11.49 9.82 7.13
C GLY A 16 -12.14 9.25 8.39
N ARG A 17 -12.36 7.93 8.45
CA ARG A 17 -12.77 7.25 9.69
C ARG A 17 -11.65 7.28 10.73
N LEU A 18 -10.41 6.98 10.31
CA LEU A 18 -9.23 7.04 11.19
C LEU A 18 -9.02 8.45 11.76
N ALA A 19 -9.11 9.49 10.92
CA ALA A 19 -8.99 10.88 11.35
C ALA A 19 -9.98 11.22 12.49
N ARG A 20 -11.21 10.72 12.42
CA ARG A 20 -12.26 10.95 13.43
C ARG A 20 -12.05 10.14 14.71
N CYS A 21 -11.47 8.96 14.63
CA CYS A 21 -11.28 8.10 15.80
C CYS A 21 -10.24 8.65 16.79
N GLY A 22 -9.28 9.44 16.31
CA GLY A 22 -8.17 9.92 17.14
C GLY A 22 -7.87 11.41 17.03
N GLU A 23 -8.78 12.20 16.45
CA GLU A 23 -8.55 13.64 16.16
C GLU A 23 -7.20 13.88 15.46
N LEU A 24 -6.88 13.02 14.50
CA LEU A 24 -5.59 13.00 13.79
C LEU A 24 -5.64 13.90 12.56
N GLU A 25 -4.53 14.59 12.27
CA GLU A 25 -4.27 15.14 10.95
C GLU A 25 -3.85 14.01 10.00
N ILE A 26 -4.64 13.79 8.94
CA ILE A 26 -4.40 12.69 7.98
C ILE A 26 -4.12 13.27 6.60
N ILE A 27 -2.97 12.89 6.04
CA ILE A 27 -2.58 13.16 4.66
C ILE A 27 -2.89 11.91 3.81
N GLU A 28 -3.73 12.04 2.79
CA GLU A 28 -4.15 10.92 1.94
C GLU A 28 -3.33 10.83 0.63
N GLU A 29 -2.42 9.86 0.54
CA GLU A 29 -1.60 9.61 -0.67
C GLU A 29 -2.01 8.33 -1.43
N GLY A 30 -3.33 8.17 -1.62
CA GLY A 30 -3.91 7.02 -2.30
C GLY A 30 -4.00 7.20 -3.82
N LEU A 31 -3.46 6.24 -4.59
CA LEU A 31 -3.60 6.18 -6.06
C LEU A 31 -4.15 4.82 -6.50
N ASN A 32 -5.23 4.81 -7.28
CA ASN A 32 -5.78 3.58 -7.86
C ASN A 32 -4.75 2.89 -8.77
N GLY A 33 -4.60 1.58 -8.65
CA GLY A 33 -3.64 0.81 -9.44
C GLY A 33 -2.20 0.84 -8.92
N ARG A 34 -1.90 1.57 -7.82
CA ARG A 34 -0.55 1.63 -7.26
C ARG A 34 -0.02 0.24 -6.89
N THR A 35 1.17 -0.08 -7.38
CA THR A 35 1.96 -1.28 -7.04
C THR A 35 3.04 -0.90 -6.03
N THR A 36 3.75 -1.89 -5.47
CA THR A 36 4.96 -1.59 -4.68
C THR A 36 6.10 -1.11 -5.58
N VAL A 37 6.60 -1.97 -6.48
CA VAL A 37 7.78 -1.72 -7.32
C VAL A 37 7.57 -2.00 -8.81
N PHE A 38 6.37 -2.43 -9.21
CA PHE A 38 6.11 -2.85 -10.58
C PHE A 38 5.65 -1.68 -11.45
N SER A 39 6.37 -1.44 -12.55
CA SER A 39 6.03 -0.46 -13.58
C SER A 39 5.56 -1.15 -14.85
N ASP A 40 4.67 -0.50 -15.58
CA ASP A 40 4.31 -0.91 -16.93
C ASP A 40 3.74 0.26 -17.74
N ASN A 41 3.66 0.07 -19.06
CA ASN A 41 3.24 1.11 -20.00
C ASN A 41 1.71 1.24 -20.15
N LEU A 42 0.92 0.28 -19.66
CA LEU A 42 -0.56 0.36 -19.71
C LEU A 42 -1.08 1.27 -18.59
N GLU A 43 -0.45 1.22 -17.42
CA GLU A 43 -0.77 2.03 -16.25
C GLU A 43 0.48 2.76 -15.75
N PRO A 44 0.91 3.83 -16.45
CA PRO A 44 2.11 4.56 -16.06
C PRO A 44 1.95 5.23 -14.68
N PHE A 45 3.08 5.49 -14.04
CA PHE A 45 3.18 6.20 -12.74
C PHE A 45 2.56 5.44 -11.55
N ARG A 46 2.34 4.13 -11.69
CA ARG A 46 1.81 3.26 -10.62
C ARG A 46 2.87 2.63 -9.72
N ASN A 47 4.14 2.79 -10.05
CA ASN A 47 5.22 2.36 -9.18
C ASN A 47 5.24 3.19 -7.88
N GLY A 48 5.13 2.52 -6.73
CA GLY A 48 5.19 3.15 -5.41
C GLY A 48 6.60 3.58 -5.02
N LEU A 49 7.61 2.79 -5.34
CA LEU A 49 9.02 3.07 -5.05
C LEU A 49 9.51 4.35 -5.74
N ASP A 50 9.08 4.58 -6.99
CA ASP A 50 9.42 5.80 -7.74
C ASP A 50 8.82 7.07 -7.15
N TYR A 51 7.74 6.95 -6.36
CA TYR A 51 7.02 8.05 -5.72
C TYR A 51 7.33 8.20 -4.22
N ALA A 52 7.89 7.16 -3.59
CA ALA A 52 8.06 7.06 -2.14
C ALA A 52 8.84 8.22 -1.53
N ALA A 53 9.91 8.67 -2.20
CA ALA A 53 10.76 9.74 -1.70
C ALA A 53 10.05 11.11 -1.76
N GLN A 54 9.41 11.42 -2.89
CA GLN A 54 8.67 12.67 -3.08
C GLN A 54 7.54 12.76 -2.06
N CYS A 55 6.80 11.66 -1.88
CA CYS A 55 5.70 11.55 -0.92
C CYS A 55 6.13 11.97 0.49
N VAL A 56 7.18 11.33 1.06
CA VAL A 56 7.58 11.65 2.44
C VAL A 56 8.19 13.04 2.56
N MET A 57 9.00 13.46 1.58
CA MET A 57 9.68 14.76 1.62
C MET A 57 8.72 15.95 1.53
N SER A 58 7.59 15.80 0.83
CA SER A 58 6.59 16.85 0.68
C SER A 58 5.79 17.13 1.95
N HIS A 59 5.80 16.22 2.92
CA HIS A 59 4.87 16.23 4.05
C HIS A 59 5.55 16.29 5.43
N PHE A 60 6.88 16.45 5.49
CA PHE A 60 7.56 16.59 6.78
C PHE A 60 7.12 17.85 7.54
N PRO A 61 7.05 17.79 8.89
CA PRO A 61 7.35 16.63 9.75
C PRO A 61 6.22 15.59 9.80
N LEU A 62 6.57 14.31 10.01
CA LEU A 62 5.61 13.19 10.07
C LEU A 62 5.80 12.36 11.34
N ASP A 63 4.70 12.06 12.04
CA ASP A 63 4.71 11.19 13.23
C ASP A 63 4.55 9.71 12.86
N VAL A 64 3.67 9.40 11.90
CA VAL A 64 3.31 8.04 11.50
C VAL A 64 3.16 7.95 9.98
N ILE A 65 3.72 6.89 9.39
CA ILE A 65 3.54 6.52 7.99
C ILE A 65 2.83 5.17 7.92
N ILE A 66 1.63 5.15 7.35
CA ILE A 66 0.84 3.94 7.14
C ILE A 66 0.89 3.54 5.67
N ILE A 67 1.32 2.31 5.37
CA ILE A 67 1.44 1.78 4.01
C ILE A 67 0.52 0.58 3.84
N MET A 68 -0.39 0.67 2.88
CA MET A 68 -1.26 -0.45 2.46
C MET A 68 -1.19 -0.58 0.94
N LEU A 69 -0.30 -1.44 0.47
CA LEU A 69 -0.07 -1.78 -0.94
C LEU A 69 0.07 -3.30 -1.09
N GLY A 70 0.08 -3.80 -2.33
CA GLY A 70 0.26 -5.22 -2.63
C GLY A 70 -0.90 -5.82 -3.43
N THR A 71 -2.09 -5.22 -3.43
CA THR A 71 -3.22 -5.74 -4.22
C THR A 71 -2.89 -5.74 -5.71
N ASN A 72 -2.43 -4.61 -6.27
CA ASN A 72 -2.17 -4.51 -7.72
C ASN A 72 -0.94 -5.33 -8.15
N ASP A 73 0.00 -5.57 -7.25
CA ASP A 73 1.14 -6.45 -7.49
C ASP A 73 0.70 -7.90 -7.77
N THR A 74 -0.51 -8.28 -7.33
CA THR A 74 -1.09 -9.60 -7.62
C THR A 74 -1.67 -9.73 -9.04
N LYS A 75 -1.76 -8.64 -9.82
CA LYS A 75 -2.27 -8.69 -11.20
C LYS A 75 -1.49 -9.73 -12.03
N CYS A 76 -2.21 -10.51 -12.84
CA CYS A 76 -1.66 -11.65 -13.58
C CYS A 76 -0.48 -11.26 -14.46
N ARG A 77 -0.58 -10.09 -15.08
CA ARG A 77 0.41 -9.49 -15.99
C ARG A 77 1.82 -9.31 -15.40
N TYR A 78 1.94 -9.14 -14.07
CA TYR A 78 3.26 -9.00 -13.44
C TYR A 78 3.92 -10.35 -13.20
N ASN A 79 3.13 -11.43 -13.14
CA ASN A 79 3.60 -12.81 -13.00
C ASN A 79 4.62 -13.03 -11.87
N VAL A 80 4.39 -12.39 -10.72
CA VAL A 80 5.27 -12.47 -9.54
C VAL A 80 4.67 -13.32 -8.42
N SER A 81 5.53 -13.85 -7.57
CA SER A 81 5.20 -14.57 -6.33
C SER A 81 4.89 -13.61 -5.17
N ALA A 82 4.24 -14.09 -4.11
CA ALA A 82 4.00 -13.27 -2.91
C ALA A 82 5.31 -12.81 -2.23
N SER A 83 6.38 -13.60 -2.33
CA SER A 83 7.71 -13.22 -1.84
C SER A 83 8.27 -12.02 -2.59
N GLU A 84 8.11 -11.96 -3.91
CA GLU A 84 8.54 -10.80 -4.70
C GLU A 84 7.72 -9.55 -4.38
N ILE A 85 6.42 -9.69 -4.13
CA ILE A 85 5.57 -8.59 -3.65
C ILE A 85 6.07 -8.07 -2.28
N ARG A 86 6.44 -8.99 -1.38
CA ARG A 86 7.03 -8.63 -0.09
C ARG A 86 8.35 -7.86 -0.27
N TYR A 87 9.26 -8.34 -1.12
CA TYR A 87 10.52 -7.64 -1.39
C TYR A 87 10.26 -6.25 -1.98
N GLY A 88 9.25 -6.11 -2.84
CA GLY A 88 8.82 -4.80 -3.33
C GLY A 88 8.37 -3.87 -2.20
N MET A 89 7.55 -4.35 -1.27
CA MET A 89 7.17 -3.59 -0.08
C MET A 89 8.37 -3.24 0.81
N GLU A 90 9.32 -4.16 0.99
CA GLU A 90 10.56 -3.93 1.73
C GLU A 90 11.36 -2.76 1.14
N GLU A 91 11.52 -2.72 -0.17
CA GLU A 91 12.22 -1.64 -0.87
C GLU A 91 11.52 -0.29 -0.70
N VAL A 92 10.18 -0.25 -0.77
CA VAL A 92 9.41 0.99 -0.52
C VAL A 92 9.68 1.50 0.89
N VAL A 93 9.63 0.63 1.90
CA VAL A 93 9.87 0.98 3.30
C VAL A 93 11.31 1.45 3.52
N ILE A 94 12.30 0.75 2.95
CA ILE A 94 13.72 1.14 3.03
C ILE A 94 13.90 2.53 2.44
N ARG A 95 13.34 2.78 1.24
CA ARG A 95 13.43 4.07 0.57
C ARG A 95 12.85 5.19 1.42
N MET A 96 11.63 5.02 1.95
CA MET A 96 11.01 6.04 2.80
C MET A 96 11.84 6.31 4.08
N LYS A 97 12.29 5.25 4.76
CA LYS A 97 13.14 5.37 5.97
C LYS A 97 14.45 6.09 5.68
N GLU A 98 15.08 5.82 4.54
CA GLU A 98 16.32 6.49 4.13
C GLU A 98 16.13 8.01 4.05
N PHE A 99 15.06 8.46 3.38
CA PHE A 99 14.77 9.88 3.23
C PHE A 99 14.34 10.55 4.53
N CYS A 100 13.58 9.87 5.39
CA CYS A 100 13.27 10.36 6.75
C CYS A 100 14.57 10.58 7.55
N ARG A 101 15.45 9.57 7.60
CA ARG A 101 16.74 9.66 8.30
C ARG A 101 17.60 10.80 7.78
N ARG A 102 17.65 11.02 6.46
CA ARG A 102 18.42 12.13 5.84
C ARG A 102 17.91 13.51 6.24
N LYS A 103 16.65 13.63 6.67
CA LYS A 103 16.05 14.86 7.17
C LYS A 103 15.99 14.96 8.70
N GLY A 104 16.49 13.95 9.40
CA GLY A 104 16.42 13.88 10.87
C GLY A 104 15.03 13.49 11.39
N GLU A 105 14.18 12.96 10.53
CA GLU A 105 12.82 12.52 10.85
C GLU A 105 12.82 11.04 11.26
N SER A 106 11.98 10.67 12.21
CA SER A 106 11.85 9.29 12.68
C SER A 106 10.38 8.89 12.90
N PRO A 107 9.52 8.93 11.86
CA PRO A 107 8.14 8.49 11.98
C PRO A 107 8.05 7.01 12.34
N GLN A 108 6.99 6.64 13.03
CA GLN A 108 6.60 5.24 13.18
C GLN A 108 6.07 4.72 11.84
N PHE A 109 6.46 3.51 11.45
CA PHE A 109 5.92 2.86 10.26
C PHE A 109 4.90 1.80 10.67
N LEU A 110 3.76 1.77 9.98
CA LEU A 110 2.75 0.72 10.08
C LEU A 110 2.47 0.17 8.68
N ILE A 111 2.68 -1.13 8.49
CA ILE A 111 2.39 -1.79 7.21
C ILE A 111 1.12 -2.61 7.40
N ILE A 112 0.16 -2.42 6.51
CA ILE A 112 -1.13 -3.09 6.55
C ILE A 112 -1.24 -3.98 5.33
N SER A 113 -1.49 -5.27 5.55
CA SER A 113 -1.84 -6.17 4.45
C SER A 113 -3.21 -5.76 3.89
N PRO A 114 -3.34 -5.59 2.56
CA PRO A 114 -4.60 -5.22 1.96
C PRO A 114 -5.69 -6.28 2.23
N PRO A 115 -6.98 -5.89 2.21
CA PRO A 115 -8.07 -6.84 2.36
C PRO A 115 -8.05 -7.86 1.21
N TYR A 116 -8.51 -9.08 1.50
CA TYR A 116 -8.60 -10.11 0.47
C TYR A 116 -9.56 -9.68 -0.63
N ILE A 117 -9.14 -9.92 -1.86
CA ILE A 117 -10.00 -9.77 -3.03
C ILE A 117 -10.69 -11.09 -3.30
N HIS A 118 -11.99 -11.01 -3.61
CA HIS A 118 -12.76 -12.12 -4.16
C HIS A 118 -13.01 -11.82 -5.63
N ILE A 119 -12.41 -12.61 -6.50
CA ILE A 119 -12.38 -12.33 -7.92
C ILE A 119 -13.59 -13.00 -8.56
N ARG A 120 -14.39 -12.19 -9.26
CA ARG A 120 -15.42 -12.64 -10.20
C ARG A 120 -14.98 -12.15 -11.56
N GLU A 121 -14.86 -13.05 -12.54
CA GLU A 121 -14.44 -12.78 -13.94
C GLU A 121 -13.77 -11.41 -14.15
N ASP A 122 -12.46 -11.35 -13.92
CA ASP A 122 -11.68 -10.12 -14.02
C ASP A 122 -10.54 -10.31 -15.04
N ALA A 123 -10.21 -9.27 -15.79
CA ALA A 123 -9.18 -9.32 -16.82
C ALA A 123 -7.76 -9.15 -16.26
N GLU A 124 -7.63 -8.58 -15.07
CA GLU A 124 -6.36 -8.26 -14.42
C GLU A 124 -6.02 -9.23 -13.28
N PHE A 125 -7.04 -9.80 -12.63
CA PHE A 125 -6.89 -10.68 -11.47
C PHE A 125 -7.45 -12.09 -11.73
N ASP A 126 -6.76 -13.12 -11.22
CA ASP A 126 -7.20 -14.52 -11.30
C ASP A 126 -7.05 -15.25 -9.95
N HIS A 127 -7.32 -16.55 -9.94
CA HIS A 127 -7.19 -17.34 -8.72
C HIS A 127 -5.78 -17.27 -8.08
N SER A 128 -4.72 -17.12 -8.88
CA SER A 128 -3.36 -16.93 -8.37
C SER A 128 -3.22 -15.63 -7.59
N SER A 129 -3.95 -14.58 -7.99
CA SER A 129 -3.98 -13.30 -7.28
C SER A 129 -4.55 -13.45 -5.86
N GLU A 130 -5.63 -14.23 -5.68
CA GLU A 130 -6.21 -14.51 -4.36
C GLU A 130 -5.26 -15.30 -3.48
N VAL A 131 -4.51 -16.24 -4.06
CA VAL A 131 -3.52 -17.04 -3.32
C VAL A 131 -2.39 -16.12 -2.84
N LYS A 132 -1.88 -15.23 -3.70
CA LYS A 132 -0.79 -14.31 -3.35
C LYS A 132 -1.18 -13.34 -2.23
N ILE A 133 -2.40 -12.79 -2.22
CA ILE A 133 -2.82 -11.82 -1.20
C ILE A 133 -3.02 -12.43 0.19
N ARG A 134 -3.17 -13.76 0.28
CA ARG A 134 -3.32 -14.50 1.54
C ARG A 134 -1.99 -14.98 2.14
N GLN A 135 -0.93 -15.06 1.35
CA GLN A 135 0.39 -15.52 1.79
C GLN A 135 1.20 -14.59 2.71
N PRO A 136 0.96 -13.25 2.79
CA PRO A 136 1.67 -12.39 3.73
C PRO A 136 1.50 -12.81 5.20
N GLU A 137 0.48 -13.59 5.53
CA GLU A 137 0.24 -14.08 6.91
C GLU A 137 1.35 -14.97 7.47
N SER A 138 2.18 -15.53 6.59
CA SER A 138 3.36 -16.32 6.97
C SER A 138 4.54 -15.45 7.45
N TYR A 139 4.48 -14.13 7.25
CA TYR A 139 5.57 -13.20 7.54
C TYR A 139 5.05 -12.06 8.43
N PRO A 140 5.22 -12.11 9.77
CA PRO A 140 4.65 -11.09 10.65
C PRO A 140 5.39 -9.74 10.61
N PHE A 141 6.54 -9.66 9.92
CA PHE A 141 7.38 -8.47 9.87
C PHE A 141 7.90 -8.17 8.47
N ILE A 142 8.03 -6.88 8.16
CA ILE A 142 8.72 -6.34 6.97
C ILE A 142 9.71 -5.28 7.48
N ASN A 143 11.02 -5.50 7.29
CA ASN A 143 12.08 -4.60 7.75
C ASN A 143 11.91 -4.11 9.21
N GLY A 144 11.60 -5.04 10.11
CA GLY A 144 11.39 -4.80 11.55
C GLY A 144 10.07 -4.10 11.90
N VAL A 145 9.19 -3.85 10.93
CA VAL A 145 7.85 -3.28 11.12
C VAL A 145 6.82 -4.40 11.18
N CYS A 146 5.96 -4.38 12.20
CA CYS A 146 4.87 -5.35 12.35
C CYS A 146 3.82 -5.18 11.23
N LEU A 147 3.37 -6.30 10.68
CA LEU A 147 2.27 -6.34 9.70
C LEU A 147 0.93 -6.37 10.43
N GLY A 148 0.14 -5.30 10.26
CA GLY A 148 -1.26 -5.22 10.66
C GLY A 148 -2.19 -5.86 9.61
N LYS A 149 -3.37 -6.32 10.04
CA LYS A 149 -4.45 -6.76 9.15
C LYS A 149 -5.46 -5.64 8.96
N ALA A 150 -5.83 -5.34 7.72
CA ALA A 150 -6.98 -4.48 7.45
C ALA A 150 -8.26 -5.18 7.91
N PRO A 151 -9.16 -4.52 8.66
CA PRO A 151 -10.45 -5.09 9.01
C PRO A 151 -11.31 -5.28 7.74
N ILE A 152 -11.95 -6.44 7.65
CA ILE A 152 -12.94 -6.74 6.62
C ILE A 152 -14.27 -6.14 7.11
N HIS A 153 -14.80 -5.14 6.40
CA HIS A 153 -16.09 -4.51 6.69
C HIS A 153 -17.00 -4.58 5.47
#